data_AF-A0AAU9VTL8-F1
#
_entry.id   AF-A0AAU9VTL8-F1
#
_cell.length_a   1.000
_cell.length_b   1.000
_cell.length_c   1.000
_cell.angle_alpha   90.00
_cell.angle_beta   90.00
_cell.angle_gamma   90.00
#
_symmetry.space_group_name_H-M   'P 1'
#
loop_
_entity.id
_entity.type
_entity.pdbx_description
1 polymer ?
#
loop_
_entity_poly.entity_id
_entity_poly.type
_entity_poly.pdbx_seq_one_letter_code
_entity_poly.pdbx_strand_id
1 'polypeptide(L)'
;MVHHFNAGVINSGLNIKNMVQISMDGPNVNWKFYDKIKVNLSEEFHTTPINVGSCGIHTVHNSFKAGVVTTEWNVSSILSSLYYHFKDSPARREDFVKVTGSSQLALKFVSHRWLENVVVSERALNIWKSIELYVKAVKEKRIPNPGNKSFQVIKEAVDDKLILAKLQYFKCIASQLQLFLTNYQTDKPMVCFLATDLSTVLRDLMRRFIKDDVLSKATKVEKLMLVDVEDKSNHKSYKKIDVGFCTENALKDACAKAQKEGSSISDKQLMAFRLECKSFLIAILKKLVLKCPLSYSLVRNMVALDPRDMATNPNSCSEKFKKIQTVLVNSNKVRDENCDNVLQQYSNFLDRVPVIGSDIFSSFNPNVHRVDEFCSTYMSGENYVALFDIVKILLVLSHGQASAERGFSVNKEIEVENLHEYSLVAQRIICDHLRAVGGVLNVPITKKLLAAAASSRQKYEKHLQDQRDKKKTHEEQRKRKHALDEIEELKEKKKRMKLDVDSLLKSADDLSFKAEATGQLTFVTKSNALRKAAKEKTLQLQEVEDKLNGKLEALKGC
;
A
#
# COMPACT_ATOMS: atom_id res chain seq x y z
N MET A 1 2.58 10.78 -10.15
CA MET A 1 1.64 9.63 -10.19
C MET A 1 0.75 9.66 -11.43
N VAL A 2 -0.11 10.68 -11.63
CA VAL A 2 -0.96 10.79 -12.84
C VAL A 2 -0.16 10.74 -14.15
N HIS A 3 0.93 11.50 -14.26
CA HIS A 3 1.82 11.44 -15.44
C HIS A 3 2.34 10.01 -15.73
N HIS A 4 2.80 9.30 -14.70
CA HIS A 4 3.27 7.92 -14.86
C HIS A 4 2.15 6.95 -15.22
N PHE A 5 0.96 7.13 -14.64
CA PHE A 5 -0.21 6.33 -15.00
C PHE A 5 -0.60 6.55 -16.47
N ASN A 6 -0.64 7.80 -16.93
CA ASN A 6 -0.92 8.12 -18.32
C ASN A 6 0.16 7.53 -19.25
N ALA A 7 1.43 7.68 -18.90
CA ALA A 7 2.54 7.12 -19.67
C ALA A 7 2.55 5.58 -19.70
N GLY A 8 2.20 4.91 -18.60
CA GLY A 8 2.24 3.45 -18.50
C GLY A 8 0.96 2.74 -18.99
N VAL A 9 -0.20 3.36 -18.83
CA VAL A 9 -1.52 2.74 -19.09
C VAL A 9 -2.18 3.32 -20.34
N ILE A 10 -2.23 4.64 -20.48
CA ILE A 10 -2.91 5.25 -21.64
C ILE A 10 -2.04 5.07 -22.90
N ASN A 11 -0.74 5.34 -22.79
CA ASN A 11 0.17 5.23 -23.92
C ASN A 11 0.53 3.77 -24.28
N SER A 12 0.14 2.78 -23.46
CA SER A 12 0.27 1.36 -23.80
C SER A 12 -0.87 0.83 -24.67
N GLY A 13 -1.84 1.67 -25.04
CA GLY A 13 -2.96 1.32 -25.91
C GLY A 13 -4.16 0.72 -25.17
N LEU A 14 -4.14 0.69 -23.84
CA LEU A 14 -5.31 0.26 -23.05
C LEU A 14 -6.37 1.36 -23.04
N ASN A 15 -7.61 0.99 -23.39
CA ASN A 15 -8.71 1.92 -23.38
C ASN A 15 -9.16 2.23 -21.94
N ILE A 16 -8.80 3.42 -21.46
CA ILE A 16 -9.11 3.87 -20.10
C ILE A 16 -10.61 3.93 -19.79
N LYS A 17 -11.48 4.11 -20.81
CA LYS A 17 -12.94 4.06 -20.67
C LYS A 17 -13.41 2.72 -20.09
N ASN A 18 -12.73 1.64 -20.44
CA ASN A 18 -13.07 0.28 -20.00
C ASN A 18 -12.48 -0.07 -18.62
N MET A 19 -11.81 0.87 -17.95
CA MET A 19 -11.24 0.63 -16.63
C MET A 19 -12.35 0.37 -15.60
N VAL A 20 -12.32 -0.83 -15.00
CA VAL A 20 -13.31 -1.27 -14.02
C VAL A 20 -13.00 -0.72 -12.64
N GLN A 21 -11.74 -0.84 -12.18
CA GLN A 21 -11.31 -0.47 -10.83
C GLN A 21 -9.85 0.00 -10.84
N ILE A 22 -9.51 0.91 -9.92
CA ILE A 22 -8.13 1.15 -9.48
C ILE A 22 -7.96 0.53 -8.09
N SER A 23 -7.10 -0.48 -7.97
CA SER A 23 -6.76 -1.11 -6.69
C SER A 23 -5.49 -0.51 -6.11
N MET A 24 -5.50 -0.21 -4.81
CA MET A 24 -4.42 0.51 -4.13
C MET A 24 -4.39 0.21 -2.63
N ASP A 25 -3.27 0.50 -1.98
CA ASP A 25 -3.15 0.57 -0.52
C ASP A 25 -3.82 1.84 0.05
N GLY A 26 -3.83 1.94 1.37
CA GLY A 26 -4.57 2.98 2.11
C GLY A 26 -3.97 4.39 2.31
N PRO A 27 -2.75 4.76 1.85
CA PRO A 27 -2.24 6.13 2.02
C PRO A 27 -3.10 7.21 1.35
N ASN A 28 -3.18 8.39 1.97
CA ASN A 28 -3.98 9.52 1.47
C ASN A 28 -3.56 9.99 0.06
N VAL A 29 -2.29 9.83 -0.30
CA VAL A 29 -1.79 10.21 -1.63
C VAL A 29 -2.45 9.35 -2.73
N ASN A 30 -2.70 8.07 -2.44
CA ASN A 30 -3.30 7.14 -3.39
C ASN A 30 -4.80 7.38 -3.51
N TRP A 31 -5.47 7.70 -2.40
CA TRP A 31 -6.85 8.22 -2.43
C TRP A 31 -6.97 9.49 -3.29
N LYS A 32 -6.07 10.45 -3.12
CA LYS A 32 -6.05 11.66 -3.96
C LYS A 32 -5.81 11.36 -5.45
N PHE A 33 -5.02 10.33 -5.75
CA PHE A 33 -4.84 9.86 -7.12
C PHE A 33 -6.12 9.23 -7.69
N TYR A 34 -6.77 8.34 -6.92
CA TYR A 34 -8.06 7.76 -7.28
C TYR A 34 -9.11 8.84 -7.58
N ASP A 35 -9.23 9.85 -6.72
CA ASP A 35 -10.21 10.93 -6.89
C ASP A 35 -9.97 11.70 -8.19
N LYS A 36 -8.70 11.97 -8.53
CA LYS A 36 -8.34 12.61 -9.81
C LYS A 36 -8.74 11.76 -11.02
N ILE A 37 -8.43 10.47 -11.01
CA ILE A 37 -8.80 9.59 -12.13
C ILE A 37 -10.32 9.43 -12.23
N LYS A 38 -11.03 9.37 -11.09
CA LYS A 38 -12.49 9.32 -11.06
C LYS A 38 -13.10 10.56 -11.71
N VAL A 39 -12.60 11.76 -11.41
CA VAL A 39 -13.06 13.02 -12.03
C VAL A 39 -12.81 12.99 -13.53
N ASN A 40 -11.57 12.69 -13.96
CA ASN A 40 -11.22 12.63 -15.39
C ASN A 40 -12.13 11.65 -16.16
N LEU A 41 -12.34 10.44 -15.62
CA LEU A 41 -13.22 9.46 -16.26
C LEU A 41 -14.69 9.91 -16.35
N SER A 42 -15.17 10.63 -15.33
CA SER A 42 -16.54 11.16 -15.30
C SER A 42 -16.73 12.28 -16.31
N GLU A 43 -15.74 13.15 -16.46
CA GLU A 43 -15.78 14.29 -17.38
C GLU A 43 -15.61 13.84 -18.85
N GLU A 44 -14.64 12.97 -19.12
CA GLU A 44 -14.31 12.56 -20.50
C GLU A 44 -15.21 11.43 -21.04
N PHE A 45 -15.65 10.51 -20.18
CA PHE A 45 -16.32 9.27 -20.61
C PHE A 45 -17.64 8.99 -19.88
N HIS A 46 -18.08 9.86 -18.98
CA HIS A 46 -19.29 9.70 -18.17
C HIS A 46 -19.34 8.36 -17.41
N THR A 47 -18.19 7.84 -17.01
CA THR A 47 -18.08 6.60 -16.22
C THR A 47 -17.21 6.84 -14.99
N THR A 48 -17.36 6.01 -13.96
CA THR A 48 -16.47 6.07 -12.79
C THR A 48 -15.92 4.68 -12.47
N PRO A 49 -14.70 4.59 -11.91
CA PRO A 49 -14.19 3.31 -11.45
C PRO A 49 -15.01 2.82 -10.25
N ILE A 50 -15.19 1.51 -10.16
CA ILE A 50 -15.82 0.83 -9.03
C ILE A 50 -14.89 0.95 -7.82
N ASN A 51 -15.45 1.33 -6.67
CA ASN A 51 -14.73 1.43 -5.42
C ASN A 51 -15.13 0.32 -4.45
N VAL A 52 -14.16 -0.52 -4.08
CA VAL A 52 -14.29 -1.56 -3.03
C VAL A 52 -13.42 -1.26 -1.81
N GLY A 53 -12.82 -0.07 -1.74
CA GLY A 53 -11.89 0.33 -0.70
C GLY A 53 -10.42 0.14 -1.08
N SER A 54 -9.56 0.43 -0.12
CA SER A 54 -8.13 0.10 -0.21
C SER A 54 -7.88 -1.36 0.16
N CYS A 55 -6.68 -1.86 -0.16
CA CYS A 55 -6.25 -3.21 0.14
C CYS A 55 -6.54 -3.64 1.59
N GLY A 56 -7.38 -4.67 1.76
CA GLY A 56 -7.79 -5.18 3.06
C GLY A 56 -6.62 -5.68 3.91
N ILE A 57 -5.65 -6.36 3.28
CA ILE A 57 -4.42 -6.86 3.93
C ILE A 57 -3.66 -5.72 4.62
N HIS A 58 -3.44 -4.60 3.92
CA HIS A 58 -2.77 -3.43 4.49
C HIS A 58 -3.58 -2.80 5.62
N THR A 59 -4.91 -2.76 5.51
CA THR A 59 -5.78 -2.30 6.59
C THR A 59 -5.60 -3.16 7.85
N VAL A 60 -5.58 -4.49 7.75
CA VAL A 60 -5.42 -5.38 8.91
C VAL A 60 -4.03 -5.24 9.53
N HIS A 61 -2.95 -5.19 8.73
CA HIS A 61 -1.59 -4.94 9.22
C HIS A 61 -1.48 -3.63 10.00
N ASN A 62 -1.99 -2.55 9.43
CA ASN A 62 -1.97 -1.23 10.06
C ASN A 62 -2.84 -1.17 11.31
N SER A 63 -3.94 -1.92 11.34
CA SER A 63 -4.81 -2.03 12.51
C SER A 63 -4.11 -2.74 13.65
N PHE A 64 -3.49 -3.90 13.39
CA PHE A 64 -2.69 -4.60 14.39
C PHE A 64 -1.55 -3.74 14.94
N LYS A 65 -0.82 -3.03 14.06
CA LYS A 65 0.19 -2.05 14.48
C LYS A 65 -0.38 -0.99 15.42
N ALA A 66 -1.57 -0.46 15.15
CA ALA A 66 -2.22 0.53 16.01
C ALA A 66 -2.51 -0.06 17.42
N GLY A 67 -2.93 -1.32 17.48
CA GLY A 67 -3.03 -2.08 18.74
C GLY A 67 -1.72 -2.11 19.51
N VAL A 68 -0.64 -2.53 18.86
CA VAL A 68 0.69 -2.66 19.51
C VAL A 68 1.24 -1.32 19.99
N VAL A 69 1.07 -0.25 19.21
CA VAL A 69 1.55 1.08 19.60
C VAL A 69 0.78 1.65 20.80
N THR A 70 -0.48 1.22 20.99
CA THR A 70 -1.30 1.66 22.12
C THR A 70 -0.85 1.04 23.43
N THR A 71 -0.18 -0.12 23.40
CA THR A 71 0.43 -0.72 24.59
C THR A 71 1.89 -0.30 24.67
N GLU A 72 2.30 0.35 25.76
CA GLU A 72 3.70 0.78 25.98
C GLU A 72 4.66 -0.41 26.23
N TRP A 73 4.28 -1.61 25.80
CA TRP A 73 4.99 -2.87 26.00
C TRP A 73 6.26 -2.98 25.15
N ASN A 74 6.45 -2.12 24.16
CA ASN A 74 7.65 -2.08 23.30
C ASN A 74 7.99 -3.43 22.62
N VAL A 75 6.98 -4.27 22.33
CA VAL A 75 7.17 -5.62 21.78
C VAL A 75 8.03 -5.62 20.51
N SER A 76 7.86 -4.66 19.61
CA SER A 76 8.67 -4.54 18.40
C SER A 76 10.15 -4.28 18.69
N SER A 77 10.45 -3.46 19.71
CA SER A 77 11.82 -3.19 20.15
C SER A 77 12.47 -4.44 20.74
N ILE A 78 11.71 -5.21 21.53
CA ILE A 78 12.15 -6.45 22.15
C ILE A 78 12.47 -7.50 21.08
N LEU A 79 11.51 -7.79 20.19
CA LEU A 79 11.69 -8.77 19.11
C LEU A 79 12.83 -8.38 18.16
N SER A 80 12.98 -7.09 17.84
CA SER A 80 14.10 -6.61 17.02
C SER A 80 15.43 -6.77 17.74
N SER A 81 15.49 -6.41 19.02
CA SER A 81 16.71 -6.46 19.83
C SER A 81 17.20 -7.89 20.04
N LEU A 82 16.28 -8.84 20.24
CA LEU A 82 16.62 -10.28 20.30
C LEU A 82 17.37 -10.76 19.06
N TYR A 83 17.03 -10.25 17.88
CA TYR A 83 17.75 -10.60 16.64
C TYR A 83 19.07 -9.83 16.51
N TYR A 84 19.03 -8.50 16.54
CA TYR A 84 20.21 -7.66 16.29
C TYR A 84 21.29 -7.78 17.37
N HIS A 85 20.94 -8.24 18.57
CA HIS A 85 21.93 -8.54 19.60
C HIS A 85 22.84 -9.72 19.23
N PHE A 86 22.37 -10.70 18.46
CA PHE A 86 23.20 -11.82 18.03
C PHE A 86 23.57 -11.74 16.55
N LYS A 87 22.98 -10.80 15.81
CA LYS A 87 23.30 -10.58 14.40
C LYS A 87 24.75 -10.10 14.26
N ASP A 88 25.47 -10.68 13.29
CA ASP A 88 26.81 -10.27 12.89
C ASP A 88 27.85 -10.27 14.05
N SER A 89 27.64 -11.11 15.07
CA SER A 89 28.52 -11.19 16.24
C SER A 89 28.78 -12.65 16.68
N PRO A 90 29.81 -13.30 16.12
CA PRO A 90 30.18 -14.67 16.48
C PRO A 90 30.44 -14.87 17.98
N ALA A 91 31.19 -13.96 18.63
CA ALA A 91 31.52 -14.06 20.05
C ALA A 91 30.27 -14.14 20.95
N ARG A 92 29.29 -13.26 20.75
CA ARG A 92 28.02 -13.29 21.51
C ARG A 92 27.22 -14.58 21.27
N ARG A 93 27.30 -15.16 20.07
CA ARG A 93 26.63 -16.44 19.77
C ARG A 93 27.32 -17.61 20.47
N GLU A 94 28.65 -17.60 20.47
CA GLU A 94 29.46 -18.58 21.19
C GLU A 94 29.15 -18.53 22.70
N ASP A 95 29.16 -17.32 23.29
CA ASP A 95 28.76 -17.12 24.70
C ASP A 95 27.35 -17.64 24.99
N PHE A 96 26.40 -17.35 24.09
CA PHE A 96 25.03 -17.83 24.20
C PHE A 96 24.96 -19.36 24.20
N VAL A 97 25.64 -20.03 23.25
CA VAL A 97 25.68 -21.50 23.19
C VAL A 97 26.35 -22.08 24.43
N LYS A 98 27.48 -21.50 24.86
CA LYS A 98 28.23 -21.95 26.03
C LYS A 98 27.41 -21.88 27.33
N VAL A 99 26.64 -20.81 27.52
CA VAL A 99 25.86 -20.60 28.74
C VAL A 99 24.53 -21.36 28.72
N THR A 100 23.92 -21.53 27.55
CA THR A 100 22.54 -22.01 27.44
C THR A 100 22.41 -23.43 26.90
N GLY A 101 23.47 -23.96 26.27
CA GLY A 101 23.45 -25.24 25.55
C GLY A 101 22.63 -25.23 24.25
N SER A 102 22.10 -24.07 23.84
CA SER A 102 21.23 -23.95 22.66
C SER A 102 21.87 -23.08 21.58
N SER A 103 21.77 -23.53 20.33
CA SER A 103 22.15 -22.74 19.13
C SER A 103 20.96 -22.03 18.49
N GLN A 104 19.75 -22.18 19.04
CA GLN A 104 18.55 -21.59 18.48
C GLN A 104 18.46 -20.09 18.82
N LEU A 105 18.51 -19.25 17.78
CA LEU A 105 18.44 -17.79 17.91
C LEU A 105 17.09 -17.21 17.46
N ALA A 106 16.88 -15.95 17.79
CA ALA A 106 15.71 -15.18 17.39
C ALA A 106 15.64 -14.97 15.87
N LEU A 107 14.41 -14.79 15.36
CA LEU A 107 14.17 -14.41 13.96
C LEU A 107 14.11 -12.89 13.80
N LYS A 108 14.36 -12.41 12.59
CA LYS A 108 14.32 -10.98 12.27
C LYS A 108 12.88 -10.46 12.31
N PHE A 109 12.62 -9.47 13.15
CA PHE A 109 11.37 -8.73 13.16
C PHE A 109 11.25 -7.79 11.94
N VAL A 110 10.06 -7.74 11.33
CA VAL A 110 9.75 -6.93 10.14
C VAL A 110 8.71 -5.86 10.48
N SER A 111 9.14 -4.60 10.56
CA SER A 111 8.33 -3.47 11.05
C SER A 111 7.22 -2.98 10.11
N HIS A 112 7.23 -3.42 8.85
CA HIS A 112 6.19 -3.08 7.86
C HIS A 112 5.19 -4.24 7.64
N ARG A 113 5.46 -5.45 8.14
CA ARG A 113 4.61 -6.64 7.97
C ARG A 113 4.28 -7.30 9.30
N TRP A 114 3.50 -6.59 10.12
CA TRP A 114 3.31 -6.95 11.53
C TRP A 114 2.77 -8.37 11.78
N LEU A 115 1.82 -8.84 10.97
CA LEU A 115 1.22 -10.16 11.12
C LEU A 115 2.13 -11.31 10.66
N GLU A 116 3.11 -11.03 9.79
CA GLU A 116 4.13 -12.03 9.42
C GLU A 116 5.09 -12.31 10.60
N ASN A 117 5.09 -11.46 11.64
CA ASN A 117 5.92 -11.66 12.83
C ASN A 117 5.34 -12.66 13.85
N VAL A 118 4.26 -13.39 13.52
CA VAL A 118 3.76 -14.50 14.37
C VAL A 118 4.90 -15.48 14.65
N VAL A 119 5.57 -15.96 13.60
CA VAL A 119 6.71 -16.90 13.72
C VAL A 119 7.89 -16.30 14.50
N VAL A 120 8.07 -14.98 14.44
CA VAL A 120 9.10 -14.26 15.20
C VAL A 120 8.76 -14.25 16.69
N SER A 121 7.50 -13.99 17.04
CA SER A 121 7.03 -14.02 18.43
C SER A 121 7.04 -15.45 19.00
N GLU A 122 6.69 -16.46 18.19
CA GLU A 122 6.81 -17.87 18.56
C GLU A 122 8.26 -18.26 18.84
N ARG A 123 9.19 -17.87 17.95
CA ARG A 123 10.60 -18.11 18.17
C ARG A 123 11.08 -17.45 19.47
N ALA A 124 10.67 -16.21 19.72
CA ALA A 124 11.04 -15.48 20.93
C ALA A 124 10.55 -16.19 22.20
N LEU A 125 9.31 -16.69 22.20
CA LEU A 125 8.75 -17.49 23.31
C LEU A 125 9.55 -18.78 23.51
N ASN A 126 9.88 -19.50 22.43
CA ASN A 126 10.61 -20.77 22.50
C ASN A 126 12.02 -20.64 23.07
N ILE A 127 12.73 -19.54 22.76
CA ILE A 127 14.10 -19.31 23.24
C ILE A 127 14.16 -18.54 24.55
N TRP A 128 13.01 -18.12 25.11
CA TRP A 128 12.99 -17.16 26.21
C TRP A 128 13.78 -17.66 27.43
N LYS A 129 13.71 -18.96 27.73
CA LYS A 129 14.47 -19.54 28.84
C LYS A 129 15.98 -19.41 28.65
N SER A 130 16.47 -19.63 27.43
CA SER A 130 17.88 -19.42 27.08
C SER A 130 18.28 -17.94 27.19
N ILE A 131 17.38 -17.03 26.83
CA ILE A 131 17.60 -15.57 27.00
C ILE A 131 17.71 -15.19 28.49
N GLU A 132 16.85 -15.73 29.36
CA GLU A 132 16.96 -15.52 30.81
C GLU A 132 18.32 -15.99 31.34
N LEU A 133 18.78 -17.18 30.93
CA LEU A 133 20.07 -17.74 31.33
C LEU A 133 21.25 -16.89 30.84
N TYR A 134 21.19 -16.41 29.60
CA TYR A 134 22.18 -15.53 29.02
C TYR A 134 22.28 -14.21 29.79
N VAL A 135 21.15 -13.54 30.02
CA VAL A 135 21.12 -12.28 30.80
C VAL A 135 21.63 -12.50 32.23
N LYS A 136 21.27 -13.62 32.86
CA LYS A 136 21.78 -14.00 34.18
C LYS A 136 23.30 -14.16 34.18
N ALA A 137 23.88 -14.84 33.19
CA ALA A 137 25.33 -15.00 33.07
C ALA A 137 26.07 -13.68 32.87
N VAL A 138 25.50 -12.73 32.12
CA VAL A 138 26.04 -11.36 32.02
C VAL A 138 25.97 -10.64 33.38
N LYS A 139 24.83 -10.71 34.08
CA LYS A 139 24.65 -10.08 35.42
C LYS A 139 25.64 -10.65 36.44
N GLU A 140 25.91 -11.95 36.38
CA GLU A 140 26.88 -12.66 37.23
C GLU A 140 28.34 -12.51 36.77
N LYS A 141 28.61 -11.73 35.71
CA LYS A 141 29.94 -11.52 35.12
C LYS A 141 30.63 -12.81 34.62
N ARG A 142 29.87 -13.86 34.31
CA ARG A 142 30.38 -15.10 33.70
C ARG A 142 30.73 -14.94 32.23
N ILE A 143 30.13 -13.95 31.57
CA ILE A 143 30.42 -13.53 30.19
C ILE A 143 30.47 -11.99 30.12
N PRO A 144 31.14 -11.41 29.11
CA PRO A 144 31.28 -9.95 29.00
C PRO A 144 29.94 -9.23 28.89
N ASN A 145 29.84 -8.04 29.48
CA ASN A 145 28.68 -7.16 29.28
C ASN A 145 28.78 -6.49 27.89
N PRO A 146 27.82 -6.71 26.98
CA PRO A 146 27.86 -6.16 25.63
C PRO A 146 27.70 -4.64 25.54
N GLY A 147 27.18 -3.97 26.59
CA GLY A 147 27.08 -2.51 26.69
C GLY A 147 26.21 -1.81 25.62
N ASN A 148 25.50 -2.55 24.77
CA ASN A 148 24.75 -1.99 23.65
C ASN A 148 23.25 -1.86 23.93
N LYS A 149 22.58 -1.03 23.13
CA LYS A 149 21.14 -0.74 23.28
C LYS A 149 20.26 -2.00 23.18
N SER A 150 20.58 -2.94 22.28
CA SER A 150 19.80 -4.17 22.13
C SER A 150 19.86 -5.04 23.39
N PHE A 151 21.04 -5.16 24.01
CA PHE A 151 21.19 -5.88 25.27
C PHE A 151 20.41 -5.19 26.40
N GLN A 152 20.44 -3.86 26.48
CA GLN A 152 19.68 -3.12 27.49
C GLN A 152 18.17 -3.38 27.37
N VAL A 153 17.61 -3.36 26.15
CA VAL A 153 16.21 -3.71 25.90
C VAL A 153 15.89 -5.15 26.31
N ILE A 154 16.77 -6.11 25.99
CA ILE A 154 16.58 -7.52 26.38
C ILE A 154 16.62 -7.67 27.90
N LYS A 155 17.55 -6.99 28.58
CA LYS A 155 17.69 -7.00 30.04
C LYS A 155 16.43 -6.47 30.72
N GLU A 156 15.93 -5.31 30.28
CA GLU A 156 14.69 -4.71 30.78
C GLU A 156 13.49 -5.65 30.55
N ALA A 157 13.42 -6.30 29.38
CA ALA A 157 12.36 -7.26 29.08
C ALA A 157 12.42 -8.51 29.97
N VAL A 158 13.62 -9.00 30.32
CA VAL A 158 13.79 -10.13 31.26
C VAL A 158 13.37 -9.76 32.69
N ASP A 159 13.53 -8.49 33.07
CA ASP A 159 13.16 -7.99 34.39
C ASP A 159 11.63 -7.70 34.51
N ASP A 160 10.90 -7.65 33.38
CA ASP A 160 9.45 -7.52 33.36
C ASP A 160 8.76 -8.88 33.63
N LYS A 161 8.12 -8.98 34.80
CA LYS A 161 7.40 -10.19 35.24
C LYS A 161 6.26 -10.63 34.31
N LEU A 162 5.71 -9.73 33.49
CA LEU A 162 4.57 -10.00 32.60
C LEU A 162 4.97 -10.13 31.13
N ILE A 163 6.27 -10.12 30.81
CA ILE A 163 6.74 -10.12 29.41
C ILE A 163 6.24 -11.30 28.59
N LEU A 164 6.24 -12.51 29.17
CA LEU A 164 5.74 -13.70 28.48
C LEU A 164 4.24 -13.60 28.21
N ALA A 165 3.45 -13.04 29.13
CA ALA A 165 2.03 -12.78 28.90
C ALA A 165 1.82 -11.74 27.79
N LYS A 166 2.63 -10.68 27.75
CA LYS A 166 2.60 -9.67 26.67
C LYS A 166 2.92 -10.28 25.30
N LEU A 167 3.95 -11.13 25.21
CA LEU A 167 4.33 -11.84 23.99
C LEU A 167 3.28 -12.88 23.56
N GLN A 168 2.68 -13.62 24.50
CA GLN A 168 1.59 -14.55 24.21
C GLN A 168 0.34 -13.82 23.73
N TYR A 169 0.01 -12.67 24.32
CA TYR A 169 -1.12 -11.86 23.87
C TYR A 169 -0.90 -11.31 22.46
N PHE A 170 0.30 -10.76 22.20
CA PHE A 170 0.71 -10.32 20.86
C PHE A 170 0.54 -11.45 19.84
N LYS A 171 1.07 -12.64 20.14
CA LYS A 171 0.94 -13.82 19.29
C LYS A 171 -0.52 -14.20 19.07
N CYS A 172 -1.32 -14.28 20.14
CA CYS A 172 -2.72 -14.68 20.08
C CYS A 172 -3.53 -13.83 19.09
N ILE A 173 -3.44 -12.50 19.21
CA ILE A 173 -4.19 -11.60 18.33
C ILE A 173 -3.59 -11.58 16.92
N ALA A 174 -2.27 -11.66 16.78
CA ALA A 174 -1.61 -11.73 15.48
C ALA A 174 -2.02 -12.98 14.70
N SER A 175 -2.03 -14.16 15.33
CA SER A 175 -2.45 -15.43 14.73
C SER A 175 -3.93 -15.40 14.30
N GLN A 176 -4.80 -14.79 15.10
CA GLN A 176 -6.22 -14.64 14.73
C GLN A 176 -6.38 -13.81 13.44
N LEU A 177 -5.63 -12.72 13.30
CA LEU A 177 -5.66 -11.87 12.10
C LEU A 177 -4.88 -12.43 10.92
N GLN A 178 -3.89 -13.28 11.16
CA GLN A 178 -3.08 -13.91 10.12
C GLN A 178 -3.89 -14.85 9.25
N LEU A 179 -4.94 -15.50 9.76
CA LEU A 179 -5.80 -16.35 8.94
C LEU A 179 -6.44 -15.57 7.78
N PHE A 180 -6.93 -14.37 8.07
CA PHE A 180 -7.44 -13.46 7.03
C PHE A 180 -6.33 -13.06 6.04
N LEU A 181 -5.12 -12.79 6.53
CA LEU A 181 -3.98 -12.47 5.66
C LEU A 181 -3.73 -13.60 4.64
N THR A 182 -3.57 -14.83 5.13
CA THR A 182 -3.22 -16.00 4.30
C THR A 182 -4.29 -16.28 3.26
N ASN A 183 -5.57 -16.20 3.62
CA ASN A 183 -6.68 -16.48 2.70
C ASN A 183 -6.77 -15.46 1.54
N TYR A 184 -6.38 -14.20 1.79
CA TYR A 184 -6.49 -13.11 0.82
C TYR A 184 -5.17 -12.79 0.11
N GLN A 185 -4.08 -13.49 0.43
CA GLN A 185 -2.80 -13.44 -0.30
C GLN A 185 -2.84 -14.36 -1.54
N THR A 186 -3.80 -14.13 -2.45
CA THR A 186 -4.06 -15.01 -3.60
C THR A 186 -4.42 -14.22 -4.88
N ASP A 187 -4.36 -14.85 -6.07
CA ASP A 187 -4.94 -14.32 -7.32
C ASP A 187 -6.39 -14.75 -7.54
N LYS A 188 -6.91 -15.66 -6.72
CA LYS A 188 -8.30 -16.09 -6.84
C LYS A 188 -9.23 -14.89 -6.63
N PRO A 189 -10.39 -14.81 -7.29
CA PRO A 189 -11.36 -13.77 -6.99
C PRO A 189 -11.94 -13.97 -5.59
N MET A 190 -11.56 -13.12 -4.64
CA MET A 190 -11.98 -13.26 -3.23
C MET A 190 -12.98 -12.20 -2.74
N VAL A 191 -13.37 -11.24 -3.59
CA VAL A 191 -14.26 -10.13 -3.16
C VAL A 191 -15.62 -10.66 -2.65
N CYS A 192 -16.11 -11.78 -3.21
CA CYS A 192 -17.36 -12.43 -2.81
C CYS A 192 -17.37 -12.87 -1.34
N PHE A 193 -16.21 -13.23 -0.79
CA PHE A 193 -16.06 -13.76 0.57
C PHE A 193 -15.71 -12.67 1.58
N LEU A 194 -15.27 -11.50 1.11
CA LEU A 194 -14.72 -10.41 1.93
C LEU A 194 -15.69 -9.91 2.99
N ALA A 195 -16.99 -9.84 2.66
CA ALA A 195 -18.01 -9.39 3.58
C ALA A 195 -18.16 -10.31 4.80
N THR A 196 -18.24 -11.61 4.54
CA THR A 196 -18.42 -12.66 5.55
C THR A 196 -17.18 -12.78 6.42
N ASP A 197 -16.00 -12.85 5.81
CA ASP A 197 -14.75 -13.06 6.53
C ASP A 197 -14.38 -11.86 7.42
N LEU A 198 -14.49 -10.63 6.91
CA LEU A 198 -14.23 -9.43 7.72
C LEU A 198 -15.25 -9.26 8.85
N SER A 199 -16.51 -9.60 8.61
CA SER A 199 -17.54 -9.53 9.66
C SER A 199 -17.26 -10.52 10.78
N THR A 200 -16.76 -11.72 10.44
CA THR A 200 -16.30 -12.71 11.42
C THR A 200 -15.10 -12.19 12.22
N VAL A 201 -14.07 -11.64 11.54
CA VAL A 201 -12.91 -11.04 12.21
C VAL A 201 -13.31 -9.94 13.19
N LEU A 202 -14.17 -9.01 12.77
CA LEU A 202 -14.66 -7.92 13.63
C LEU A 202 -15.42 -8.48 14.83
N ARG A 203 -16.36 -9.40 14.61
CA ARG A 203 -17.18 -9.99 15.66
C ARG A 203 -16.33 -10.75 16.67
N ASP A 204 -15.35 -11.52 16.23
CA ASP A 204 -14.51 -12.32 17.11
C ASP A 204 -13.59 -11.44 17.95
N LEU A 205 -13.02 -10.38 17.39
CA LEU A 205 -12.25 -9.39 18.15
C LEU A 205 -13.12 -8.65 19.17
N MET A 206 -14.32 -8.21 18.77
CA MET A 206 -15.26 -7.55 19.67
C MET A 206 -15.71 -8.49 20.80
N ARG A 207 -15.98 -9.77 20.51
CA ARG A 207 -16.45 -10.76 21.51
C ARG A 207 -15.50 -10.90 22.69
N ARG A 208 -14.21 -10.60 22.51
CA ARG A 208 -13.21 -10.65 23.60
C ARG A 208 -13.48 -9.65 24.73
N PHE A 209 -14.16 -8.54 24.47
CA PHE A 209 -14.37 -7.49 25.49
C PHE A 209 -15.71 -6.75 25.41
N ILE A 210 -16.48 -6.87 24.34
CA ILE A 210 -17.85 -6.34 24.22
C ILE A 210 -18.84 -7.35 24.80
N LYS A 211 -19.87 -6.88 25.50
CA LYS A 211 -20.93 -7.71 26.08
C LYS A 211 -21.72 -8.47 25.00
N ASP A 212 -22.15 -9.67 25.34
CA ASP A 212 -22.78 -10.57 24.37
C ASP A 212 -24.17 -10.08 23.93
N ASP A 213 -24.89 -9.35 24.80
CA ASP A 213 -26.19 -8.74 24.49
C ASP A 213 -26.12 -7.58 23.49
N VAL A 214 -24.97 -6.89 23.42
CA VAL A 214 -24.70 -5.87 22.41
C VAL A 214 -24.45 -6.53 21.05
N LEU A 215 -23.60 -7.58 21.02
CA LEU A 215 -23.24 -8.27 19.79
C LEU A 215 -24.38 -9.10 19.19
N SER A 216 -25.28 -9.64 20.02
CA SER A 216 -26.46 -10.38 19.56
C SER A 216 -27.47 -9.47 18.84
N LYS A 217 -27.57 -8.19 19.22
CA LYS A 217 -28.40 -7.18 18.54
C LYS A 217 -27.79 -6.73 17.20
N ALA A 218 -26.48 -6.85 17.03
CA ALA A 218 -25.74 -6.48 15.83
C ALA A 218 -25.74 -7.62 14.79
N THR A 219 -26.92 -8.04 14.32
CA THR A 219 -27.06 -9.19 13.41
C THR A 219 -26.60 -8.91 11.97
N LYS A 220 -26.83 -7.69 11.47
CA LYS A 220 -26.42 -7.25 10.13
C LYS A 220 -25.03 -6.63 10.14
N VAL A 221 -24.34 -6.68 9.01
CA VAL A 221 -22.99 -6.09 8.82
C VAL A 221 -22.99 -4.60 9.15
N GLU A 222 -24.00 -3.86 8.70
CA GLU A 222 -24.13 -2.42 8.98
C GLU A 222 -24.25 -2.15 10.48
N LYS A 223 -25.02 -2.95 11.22
CA LYS A 223 -25.16 -2.80 12.66
C LYS A 223 -23.87 -3.16 13.39
N LEU A 224 -23.16 -4.19 12.94
CA LEU A 224 -21.86 -4.59 13.50
C LEU A 224 -20.82 -3.46 13.35
N MET A 225 -20.79 -2.82 12.19
CA MET A 225 -19.90 -1.69 11.89
C MET A 225 -20.21 -0.43 12.71
N LEU A 226 -21.42 -0.30 13.24
CA LEU A 226 -21.88 0.81 14.07
C LEU A 226 -21.74 0.57 15.58
N VAL A 227 -21.30 -0.62 16.01
CA VAL A 227 -21.04 -0.88 17.43
C VAL A 227 -19.92 0.06 17.91
N ASP A 228 -20.24 0.94 18.84
CA ASP A 228 -19.25 1.79 19.49
C ASP A 228 -18.38 0.93 20.43
N VAL A 229 -17.15 0.68 19.98
CA VAL A 229 -16.15 -0.10 20.71
C VAL A 229 -15.50 0.68 21.85
N GLU A 230 -15.66 2.00 21.91
CA GLU A 230 -15.11 2.87 22.96
C GLU A 230 -16.10 3.08 24.12
N ASP A 231 -17.40 2.98 23.84
CA ASP A 231 -18.42 3.10 24.86
C ASP A 231 -18.27 2.01 25.93
N LYS A 232 -17.85 2.45 27.12
CA LYS A 232 -17.60 1.60 28.29
C LYS A 232 -18.86 0.88 28.75
N SER A 233 -20.06 1.38 28.44
CA SER A 233 -21.33 0.73 28.75
C SER A 233 -21.47 -0.62 28.02
N ASN A 234 -20.85 -0.76 26.84
CA ASN A 234 -20.84 -1.97 26.04
C ASN A 234 -19.79 -2.99 26.50
N HIS A 235 -18.89 -2.62 27.42
CA HIS A 235 -17.73 -3.46 27.75
C HIS A 235 -18.05 -4.49 28.84
N LYS A 236 -17.45 -5.68 28.70
CA LYS A 236 -17.33 -6.67 29.76
C LYS A 236 -16.49 -6.09 30.91
N SER A 237 -16.77 -6.57 32.13
CA SER A 237 -15.89 -6.31 33.28
C SER A 237 -14.47 -6.79 32.99
N TYR A 238 -13.45 -6.16 33.58
CA TYR A 238 -12.05 -6.47 33.29
C TYR A 238 -11.71 -7.97 33.51
N LYS A 239 -12.35 -8.61 34.49
CA LYS A 239 -12.19 -10.05 34.79
C LYS A 239 -12.69 -10.97 33.66
N LYS A 240 -13.60 -10.48 32.82
CA LYS A 240 -14.24 -11.21 31.71
C LYS A 240 -13.63 -10.85 30.34
N ILE A 241 -12.56 -10.05 30.30
CA ILE A 241 -11.83 -9.78 29.06
C ILE A 241 -11.07 -11.05 28.68
N ASP A 242 -11.36 -11.59 27.50
CA ASP A 242 -10.67 -12.75 26.94
C ASP A 242 -9.31 -12.33 26.35
N VAL A 243 -8.25 -12.65 27.09
CA VAL A 243 -6.86 -12.43 26.67
C VAL A 243 -6.24 -13.64 25.96
N GLY A 244 -7.00 -14.71 25.75
CA GLY A 244 -6.54 -15.96 25.15
C GLY A 244 -5.91 -16.93 26.14
N PHE A 245 -6.04 -18.22 25.86
CA PHE A 245 -5.65 -19.31 26.76
C PHE A 245 -4.16 -19.31 27.13
N CYS A 246 -3.26 -19.18 26.14
CA CYS A 246 -1.82 -19.16 26.38
C CYS A 246 -1.38 -17.94 27.22
N THR A 247 -2.05 -16.80 27.04
CA THR A 247 -1.82 -15.60 27.84
C THR A 247 -2.24 -15.82 29.29
N GLU A 248 -3.40 -16.43 29.52
CA GLU A 248 -3.87 -16.76 30.88
C GLU A 248 -2.91 -17.71 31.60
N ASN A 249 -2.39 -18.72 30.91
CA ASN A 249 -1.39 -19.61 31.48
C ASN A 249 -0.08 -18.86 31.80
N ALA A 250 0.39 -18.00 30.90
CA ALA A 250 1.57 -17.18 31.16
C ALA A 250 1.39 -16.22 32.35
N LEU A 251 0.18 -15.70 32.60
CA LEU A 251 -0.13 -14.92 33.79
C LEU A 251 -0.05 -15.77 35.07
N LYS A 252 -0.61 -16.99 35.04
CA LYS A 252 -0.54 -17.93 36.18
C LYS A 252 0.90 -18.32 36.50
N ASP A 253 1.68 -18.65 35.46
CA ASP A 253 3.09 -19.00 35.58
C ASP A 253 3.91 -17.82 36.13
N ALA A 254 3.63 -16.60 35.67
CA ALA A 254 4.27 -15.40 36.19
C ALA A 254 3.95 -15.17 37.68
N CYS A 255 2.68 -15.35 38.09
CA CYS A 255 2.29 -15.27 39.50
C CYS A 255 3.00 -16.33 40.36
N ALA A 256 3.03 -17.58 39.90
CA ALA A 256 3.71 -18.67 40.60
C ALA A 256 5.23 -18.46 40.70
N LYS A 257 5.86 -17.96 39.62
CA LYS A 257 7.29 -17.60 39.61
C LYS A 257 7.58 -16.47 40.59
N ALA A 258 6.77 -15.40 40.58
CA ALA A 258 6.93 -14.28 41.50
C ALA A 258 6.86 -14.74 42.96
N GLN A 259 5.89 -15.59 43.30
CA GLN A 259 5.73 -16.15 44.64
C GLN A 259 6.95 -16.97 45.09
N LYS A 260 7.50 -17.82 44.20
CA LYS A 260 8.73 -18.59 44.48
C LYS A 260 9.95 -17.69 44.71
N GLU A 261 9.98 -16.53 44.07
CA GLU A 261 11.04 -15.53 44.20
C GLU A 261 10.80 -14.55 45.37
N GLY A 262 9.84 -14.83 46.27
CA GLY A 262 9.55 -14.00 47.44
C GLY A 262 8.85 -12.67 47.09
N SER A 263 8.25 -12.58 45.92
CA SER A 263 7.51 -11.39 45.46
C SER A 263 6.08 -11.75 45.04
N SER A 264 5.25 -10.76 44.71
CA SER A 264 3.92 -11.01 44.16
C SER A 264 3.64 -10.11 42.97
N ILE A 265 2.69 -10.53 42.15
CA ILE A 265 2.06 -9.68 41.14
C ILE A 265 0.74 -9.23 41.74
N SER A 266 0.59 -7.92 41.92
CA SER A 266 -0.61 -7.35 42.53
C SER A 266 -1.83 -7.46 41.62
N ASP A 267 -3.02 -7.53 42.21
CA ASP A 267 -4.28 -7.45 41.46
C ASP A 267 -4.39 -6.18 40.61
N LYS A 268 -3.80 -5.07 41.07
CA LYS A 268 -3.71 -3.83 40.30
C LYS A 268 -2.91 -4.00 39.01
N GLN A 269 -1.79 -4.73 39.05
CA GLN A 269 -0.99 -5.03 37.85
C GLN A 269 -1.74 -5.95 36.88
N LEU A 270 -2.43 -6.98 37.39
CA LEU A 270 -3.25 -7.87 36.57
C LEU A 270 -4.43 -7.14 35.92
N MET A 271 -5.08 -6.25 36.67
CA MET A 271 -6.14 -5.38 36.15
C MET A 271 -5.58 -4.45 35.07
N ALA A 272 -4.44 -3.79 35.31
CA ALA A 272 -3.79 -2.91 34.33
C ALA A 272 -3.48 -3.68 33.03
N PHE A 273 -2.86 -4.86 33.12
CA PHE A 273 -2.57 -5.70 31.96
C PHE A 273 -3.82 -6.02 31.13
N ARG A 274 -4.92 -6.41 31.78
CA ARG A 274 -6.19 -6.71 31.07
C ARG A 274 -6.79 -5.48 30.41
N LEU A 275 -6.68 -4.30 31.04
CA LEU A 275 -7.13 -3.04 30.47
C LEU A 275 -6.25 -2.59 29.29
N GLU A 276 -4.95 -2.86 29.33
CA GLU A 276 -4.03 -2.66 28.20
C GLU A 276 -4.39 -3.59 27.03
N CYS A 277 -4.67 -4.88 27.28
CA CYS A 277 -5.20 -5.82 26.27
C CYS A 277 -6.49 -5.30 25.64
N LYS A 278 -7.42 -4.77 26.44
CA LYS A 278 -8.65 -4.15 25.89
C LYS A 278 -8.34 -2.94 25.03
N SER A 279 -7.45 -2.06 25.49
CA SER A 279 -7.06 -0.85 24.75
C SER A 279 -6.39 -1.20 23.41
N PHE A 280 -5.59 -2.26 23.39
CA PHE A 280 -5.03 -2.86 22.18
C PHE A 280 -6.13 -3.27 21.18
N LEU A 281 -7.15 -4.01 21.64
CA LEU A 281 -8.28 -4.43 20.78
C LEU A 281 -9.13 -3.26 20.27
N ILE A 282 -9.40 -2.28 21.13
CA ILE A 282 -10.11 -1.06 20.74
C ILE A 282 -9.35 -0.34 19.63
N ALA A 283 -8.04 -0.17 19.78
CA ALA A 283 -7.22 0.49 18.76
C ALA A 283 -7.19 -0.28 17.43
N ILE A 284 -7.14 -1.62 17.46
CA ILE A 284 -7.29 -2.46 16.26
C ILE A 284 -8.64 -2.19 15.60
N LEU A 285 -9.74 -2.32 16.35
CA LEU A 285 -11.10 -2.23 15.81
C LEU A 285 -11.39 -0.86 15.23
N LYS A 286 -10.99 0.23 15.92
CA LYS A 286 -11.13 1.60 15.40
C LYS A 286 -10.43 1.76 14.05
N LYS A 287 -9.19 1.28 13.95
CA LYS A 287 -8.40 1.40 12.73
C LYS A 287 -8.96 0.53 11.59
N LEU A 288 -9.43 -0.66 11.92
CA LEU A 288 -10.00 -1.62 10.99
C LEU A 288 -11.31 -1.09 10.41
N VAL A 289 -12.24 -0.64 11.27
CA VAL A 289 -13.55 -0.07 10.89
C VAL A 289 -13.38 1.18 10.02
N LEU A 290 -12.46 2.08 10.35
CA LEU A 290 -12.23 3.34 9.62
C LEU A 290 -11.92 3.16 8.13
N LYS A 291 -11.19 2.09 7.77
CA LYS A 291 -10.77 1.80 6.39
C LYS A 291 -11.29 0.45 5.91
N CYS A 292 -12.40 -0.01 6.50
CA CYS A 292 -12.95 -1.33 6.22
C CYS A 292 -13.62 -1.37 4.85
N PRO A 293 -13.33 -2.37 4.00
CA PRO A 293 -14.09 -2.64 2.79
C PRO A 293 -15.60 -2.82 3.01
N LEU A 294 -16.01 -3.21 4.23
CA LEU A 294 -17.43 -3.32 4.61
C LEU A 294 -18.20 -1.99 4.56
N SER A 295 -17.53 -0.85 4.49
CA SER A 295 -18.18 0.45 4.28
C SER A 295 -18.82 0.57 2.88
N TYR A 296 -18.32 -0.18 1.89
CA TYR A 296 -18.81 -0.12 0.52
C TYR A 296 -19.99 -1.06 0.29
N SER A 297 -21.08 -0.53 -0.26
CA SER A 297 -22.31 -1.29 -0.54
C SER A 297 -22.03 -2.50 -1.43
N LEU A 298 -21.21 -2.34 -2.48
CA LEU A 298 -20.86 -3.43 -3.37
C LEU A 298 -20.25 -4.60 -2.60
N VAL A 299 -19.20 -4.35 -1.80
CA VAL A 299 -18.51 -5.39 -1.02
C VAL A 299 -19.49 -6.16 -0.13
N ARG A 300 -20.40 -5.48 0.58
CA ARG A 300 -21.39 -6.14 1.44
C ARG A 300 -22.34 -7.07 0.69
N ASN A 301 -22.63 -6.76 -0.57
CA ASN A 301 -23.59 -7.50 -1.38
C ASN A 301 -22.93 -8.57 -2.27
N MET A 302 -21.61 -8.53 -2.46
CA MET A 302 -20.84 -9.49 -3.27
C MET A 302 -20.95 -10.94 -2.80
N VAL A 303 -21.40 -11.18 -1.56
CA VAL A 303 -21.76 -12.52 -1.07
C VAL A 303 -22.88 -13.19 -1.89
N ALA A 304 -23.63 -12.42 -2.70
CA ALA A 304 -24.52 -13.00 -3.71
C ALA A 304 -23.78 -13.91 -4.72
N LEU A 305 -22.47 -13.71 -4.90
CA LEU A 305 -21.63 -14.56 -5.73
C LEU A 305 -20.91 -15.67 -4.97
N ASP A 306 -21.19 -15.87 -3.67
CA ASP A 306 -20.70 -17.03 -2.92
C ASP A 306 -21.58 -18.26 -3.23
N PRO A 307 -21.04 -19.34 -3.82
CA PRO A 307 -21.82 -20.53 -4.13
C PRO A 307 -22.57 -21.11 -2.91
N ARG A 308 -21.98 -21.01 -1.72
CA ARG A 308 -22.60 -21.53 -0.48
C ARG A 308 -23.85 -20.73 -0.12
N ASP A 309 -23.80 -19.41 -0.27
CA ASP A 309 -24.95 -18.53 -0.04
C ASP A 309 -26.00 -18.68 -1.15
N MET A 310 -25.62 -18.94 -2.40
CA MET A 310 -26.58 -19.22 -3.47
C MET A 310 -27.44 -20.46 -3.15
N ALA A 311 -26.83 -21.51 -2.60
CA ALA A 311 -27.56 -22.72 -2.21
C ALA A 311 -28.38 -22.57 -0.94
N THR A 312 -27.85 -21.87 0.07
CA THR A 312 -28.47 -21.79 1.40
C THR A 312 -29.44 -20.63 1.56
N ASN A 313 -29.22 -19.53 0.84
CA ASN A 313 -29.94 -18.26 0.99
C ASN A 313 -30.27 -17.59 -0.37
N PRO A 314 -30.93 -18.29 -1.32
CA PRO A 314 -31.15 -17.78 -2.68
C PRO A 314 -31.91 -16.45 -2.72
N ASN A 315 -32.95 -16.29 -1.90
CA ASN A 315 -33.71 -15.04 -1.82
C ASN A 315 -32.83 -13.85 -1.38
N SER A 316 -31.97 -14.07 -0.38
CA SER A 316 -31.03 -13.04 0.07
C SER A 316 -30.02 -12.69 -1.02
N CYS A 317 -29.53 -13.70 -1.74
CA CYS A 317 -28.63 -13.52 -2.88
C CYS A 317 -29.29 -12.66 -3.97
N SER A 318 -30.54 -12.93 -4.33
CA SER A 318 -31.30 -12.14 -5.30
C SER A 318 -31.42 -10.67 -4.89
N GLU A 319 -31.81 -10.38 -3.65
CA GLU A 319 -31.89 -9.01 -3.12
C GLU A 319 -30.54 -8.28 -3.14
N LYS A 320 -29.47 -8.98 -2.74
CA LYS A 320 -28.11 -8.44 -2.75
C LYS A 320 -27.64 -8.18 -4.18
N PHE A 321 -27.92 -9.07 -5.12
CA PHE A 321 -27.55 -8.90 -6.52
C PHE A 321 -28.24 -7.70 -7.16
N LYS A 322 -29.50 -7.40 -6.79
CA LYS A 322 -30.18 -6.15 -7.17
C LYS A 322 -29.41 -4.90 -6.71
N LYS A 323 -28.88 -4.91 -5.49
CA LYS A 323 -28.03 -3.82 -4.97
C LYS A 323 -26.69 -3.74 -5.70
N ILE A 324 -26.10 -4.86 -6.12
CA ILE A 324 -24.90 -4.88 -6.96
C ILE A 324 -25.20 -4.14 -8.28
N GLN A 325 -26.30 -4.47 -8.95
CA GLN A 325 -26.67 -3.82 -10.21
C GLN A 325 -26.87 -2.31 -10.05
N THR A 326 -27.49 -1.86 -8.96
CA THR A 326 -27.62 -0.42 -8.66
C THR A 326 -26.25 0.27 -8.61
N VAL A 327 -25.22 -0.38 -8.04
CA VAL A 327 -23.85 0.18 -8.01
C VAL A 327 -23.24 0.23 -9.41
N LEU A 328 -23.45 -0.80 -10.23
CA LEU A 328 -22.92 -0.87 -11.59
C LEU A 328 -23.56 0.16 -12.52
N VAL A 329 -24.87 0.38 -12.38
CA VAL A 329 -25.62 1.46 -13.03
C VAL A 329 -25.07 2.83 -12.62
N ASN A 330 -24.94 3.09 -11.32
CA ASN A 330 -24.43 4.37 -10.82
C ASN A 330 -22.98 4.67 -11.23
N SER A 331 -22.21 3.64 -11.59
CA SER A 331 -20.85 3.78 -12.12
C SER A 331 -20.77 3.78 -13.65
N ASN A 332 -21.94 3.72 -14.31
CA ASN A 332 -22.11 3.62 -15.77
C ASN A 332 -21.29 2.45 -16.37
N LYS A 333 -21.26 1.32 -15.65
CA LYS A 333 -20.68 0.05 -16.12
C LYS A 333 -21.72 -0.84 -16.78
N VAL A 334 -22.98 -0.62 -16.45
CA VAL A 334 -24.15 -1.31 -16.97
C VAL A 334 -25.23 -0.28 -17.22
N ARG A 335 -26.03 -0.47 -18.26
CA ARG A 335 -27.20 0.36 -18.54
C ARG A 335 -28.44 -0.20 -17.86
N ASP A 336 -29.28 0.68 -17.36
CA ASP A 336 -30.52 0.36 -16.64
C ASP A 336 -31.45 -0.56 -17.44
N GLU A 337 -31.54 -0.33 -18.76
CA GLU A 337 -32.34 -1.13 -19.69
C GLU A 337 -31.96 -2.62 -19.72
N ASN A 338 -30.73 -2.96 -19.35
CA ASN A 338 -30.25 -4.35 -19.32
C ASN A 338 -30.47 -5.03 -17.97
N CYS A 339 -30.81 -4.28 -16.92
CA CYS A 339 -30.82 -4.79 -15.56
C CYS A 339 -31.88 -5.87 -15.32
N ASP A 340 -33.09 -5.69 -15.85
CA ASP A 340 -34.19 -6.64 -15.64
C ASP A 340 -33.88 -8.02 -16.24
N ASN A 341 -33.29 -8.05 -17.43
CA ASN A 341 -32.83 -9.31 -18.06
C ASN A 341 -31.75 -10.00 -17.20
N VAL A 342 -30.77 -9.24 -16.71
CA VAL A 342 -29.72 -9.78 -15.82
C VAL A 342 -30.32 -10.33 -14.53
N LEU A 343 -31.26 -9.61 -13.89
CA LEU A 343 -31.93 -10.06 -12.68
C LEU A 343 -32.74 -11.34 -12.92
N GLN A 344 -33.45 -11.41 -14.04
CA GLN A 344 -34.21 -12.60 -14.43
C GLN A 344 -33.28 -13.80 -14.65
N GLN A 345 -32.18 -13.63 -15.38
CA GLN A 345 -31.20 -14.69 -15.59
C GLN A 345 -30.57 -15.17 -14.28
N TYR A 346 -30.30 -14.25 -13.34
CA TYR A 346 -29.79 -14.61 -12.02
C TYR A 346 -30.82 -15.38 -11.18
N SER A 347 -32.09 -14.97 -11.18
CA SER A 347 -33.17 -15.71 -10.51
C SER A 347 -33.29 -17.12 -11.08
N ASN A 348 -33.35 -17.25 -12.41
CA ASN A 348 -33.42 -18.54 -13.09
C ASN A 348 -32.19 -19.43 -12.80
N PHE A 349 -31.02 -18.82 -12.61
CA PHE A 349 -29.82 -19.54 -12.20
C PHE A 349 -29.95 -20.09 -10.78
N LEU A 350 -30.40 -19.27 -9.83
CA LEU A 350 -30.64 -19.67 -8.44
C LEU A 350 -31.65 -20.82 -8.33
N ASP A 351 -32.75 -20.75 -9.09
CA ASP A 351 -33.77 -21.80 -9.15
C ASP A 351 -33.23 -23.13 -9.70
N ARG A 352 -32.16 -23.09 -10.49
CA ARG A 352 -31.50 -24.27 -11.06
C ARG A 352 -30.44 -24.88 -10.14
N VAL A 353 -30.03 -24.21 -9.07
CA VAL A 353 -29.01 -24.72 -8.12
C VAL A 353 -29.36 -26.12 -7.59
N PRO A 354 -30.61 -26.42 -7.15
CA PRO A 354 -30.97 -27.76 -6.70
C PRO A 354 -30.87 -28.82 -7.80
N VAL A 355 -31.10 -28.44 -9.07
CA VAL A 355 -31.02 -29.34 -10.23
C VAL A 355 -29.56 -29.65 -10.58
N ILE A 356 -28.66 -28.68 -10.43
CA ILE A 356 -27.22 -28.88 -10.61
C ILE A 356 -26.65 -29.77 -9.50
N GLY A 357 -27.16 -29.59 -8.28
CA GLY A 357 -26.77 -30.32 -7.08
C GLY A 357 -26.35 -29.37 -5.98
N SER A 358 -27.20 -29.18 -4.97
CA SER A 358 -26.95 -28.26 -3.85
C SER A 358 -25.64 -28.56 -3.10
N ASP A 359 -25.22 -29.83 -3.04
CA ASP A 359 -23.99 -30.24 -2.38
C ASP A 359 -22.73 -29.68 -3.06
N ILE A 360 -22.75 -29.51 -4.39
CA ILE A 360 -21.64 -28.92 -5.14
C ILE A 360 -21.42 -27.46 -4.71
N PHE A 361 -22.52 -26.74 -4.44
CA PHE A 361 -22.50 -25.35 -4.03
C PHE A 361 -22.17 -25.21 -2.53
N SER A 362 -22.80 -26.00 -1.67
CA SER A 362 -22.64 -25.92 -0.21
C SER A 362 -21.26 -26.39 0.26
N SER A 363 -20.63 -27.33 -0.47
CA SER A 363 -19.26 -27.80 -0.19
C SER A 363 -18.15 -26.92 -0.79
N PHE A 364 -18.51 -25.85 -1.51
CA PHE A 364 -17.53 -24.98 -2.15
C PHE A 364 -16.54 -24.39 -1.13
N ASN A 365 -15.25 -24.68 -1.33
CA ASN A 365 -14.17 -24.19 -0.49
C ASN A 365 -13.31 -23.17 -1.23
N PRO A 366 -13.32 -21.88 -0.86
CA PRO A 366 -12.55 -20.83 -1.55
C PRO A 366 -11.03 -20.99 -1.42
N ASN A 367 -10.55 -21.76 -0.41
CA ASN A 367 -9.13 -22.04 -0.27
C ASN A 367 -8.65 -23.05 -1.33
N VAL A 368 -9.53 -23.94 -1.79
CA VAL A 368 -9.21 -24.99 -2.77
C VAL A 368 -9.62 -24.58 -4.17
N HIS A 369 -10.87 -24.15 -4.34
CA HIS A 369 -11.48 -23.88 -5.64
C HIS A 369 -11.37 -22.40 -6.04
N ARG A 370 -11.71 -22.13 -7.30
CA ARG A 370 -11.75 -20.81 -7.92
C ARG A 370 -13.20 -20.46 -8.27
N VAL A 371 -13.70 -19.33 -7.77
CA VAL A 371 -15.11 -18.94 -7.99
C VAL A 371 -15.36 -18.50 -9.43
N ASP A 372 -14.35 -17.98 -10.13
CA ASP A 372 -14.39 -17.68 -11.57
C ASP A 372 -14.52 -18.94 -12.42
N GLU A 373 -13.76 -20.00 -12.11
CA GLU A 373 -13.91 -21.30 -12.79
C GLU A 373 -15.27 -21.93 -12.52
N PHE A 374 -15.74 -21.83 -11.28
CA PHE A 374 -17.08 -22.30 -10.88
C PHE A 374 -18.18 -21.56 -11.64
N CYS A 375 -18.17 -20.22 -11.62
CA CYS A 375 -19.12 -19.41 -12.34
C CYS A 375 -19.05 -19.67 -13.85
N SER A 376 -17.86 -19.81 -14.43
CA SER A 376 -17.72 -20.16 -15.84
C SER A 376 -18.37 -21.50 -16.15
N THR A 377 -18.15 -22.52 -15.31
CA THR A 377 -18.70 -23.87 -15.54
C THR A 377 -20.23 -23.87 -15.60
N TYR A 378 -20.89 -23.09 -14.75
CA TYR A 378 -22.36 -23.14 -14.61
C TYR A 378 -23.11 -21.95 -15.25
N MET A 379 -22.43 -20.83 -15.52
CA MET A 379 -23.04 -19.60 -16.04
C MET A 379 -22.60 -19.24 -17.47
N SER A 380 -21.60 -19.91 -18.07
CA SER A 380 -21.14 -19.55 -19.43
C SER A 380 -22.07 -20.02 -20.57
N GLY A 381 -23.17 -20.70 -20.25
CA GLY A 381 -24.13 -21.19 -21.24
C GLY A 381 -24.99 -20.07 -21.83
N GLU A 382 -25.64 -20.38 -22.96
CA GLU A 382 -26.48 -19.41 -23.72
C GLU A 382 -27.63 -18.82 -22.90
N ASN A 383 -28.09 -19.52 -21.87
CA ASN A 383 -29.20 -19.07 -21.01
C ASN A 383 -28.84 -17.92 -20.07
N TYR A 384 -27.54 -17.64 -19.87
CA TYR A 384 -27.06 -16.69 -18.85
C TYR A 384 -26.05 -15.68 -19.38
N VAL A 385 -26.07 -15.38 -20.69
CA VAL A 385 -25.06 -14.50 -21.34
C VAL A 385 -24.97 -13.13 -20.66
N ALA A 386 -26.11 -12.47 -20.44
CA ALA A 386 -26.14 -11.13 -19.84
C ALA A 386 -25.66 -11.17 -18.38
N LEU A 387 -26.09 -12.18 -17.62
CA LEU A 387 -25.60 -12.40 -16.26
C LEU A 387 -24.08 -12.62 -16.23
N PHE A 388 -23.57 -13.48 -17.09
CA PHE A 388 -22.16 -13.86 -17.05
C PHE A 388 -21.24 -12.68 -17.41
N ASP A 389 -21.67 -11.80 -18.31
CA ASP A 389 -20.95 -10.56 -18.59
C ASP A 389 -20.85 -9.64 -17.36
N ILE A 390 -21.90 -9.55 -16.54
CA ILE A 390 -21.84 -8.84 -15.25
C ILE A 390 -20.91 -9.54 -14.28
N VAL A 391 -20.99 -10.86 -14.16
CA VAL A 391 -20.14 -11.66 -13.28
C VAL A 391 -18.66 -11.48 -13.63
N LYS A 392 -18.29 -11.40 -14.91
CA LYS A 392 -16.92 -11.10 -15.33
C LYS A 392 -16.43 -9.77 -14.77
N ILE A 393 -17.23 -8.70 -14.84
CA ILE A 393 -16.88 -7.38 -14.28
C ILE A 393 -16.65 -7.48 -12.77
N LEU A 394 -17.47 -8.27 -12.07
CA LEU A 394 -17.41 -8.39 -10.62
C LEU A 394 -16.24 -9.25 -10.14
N LEU A 395 -15.90 -10.32 -10.85
CA LEU A 395 -14.83 -11.24 -10.46
C LEU A 395 -13.41 -10.74 -10.82
N VAL A 396 -13.30 -9.73 -11.69
CA VAL A 396 -12.02 -9.02 -11.91
C VAL A 396 -11.71 -7.98 -10.84
N LEU A 397 -12.67 -7.68 -9.95
CA LEU A 397 -12.44 -6.74 -8.86
C LEU A 397 -11.35 -7.26 -7.93
N SER A 398 -10.36 -6.41 -7.68
CA SER A 398 -9.23 -6.70 -6.82
C SER A 398 -9.63 -6.55 -5.35
N HIS A 399 -9.35 -7.58 -4.57
CA HIS A 399 -9.51 -7.63 -3.10
C HIS A 399 -8.22 -7.26 -2.35
N GLY A 400 -7.10 -7.15 -3.05
CA GLY A 400 -5.80 -6.88 -2.46
C GLY A 400 -4.68 -6.78 -3.49
N GLN A 401 -3.47 -6.49 -3.02
CA GLN A 401 -2.30 -6.25 -3.87
C GLN A 401 -1.42 -7.48 -4.05
N ALA A 402 -1.87 -8.67 -3.63
CA ALA A 402 -1.08 -9.91 -3.69
C ALA A 402 -0.52 -10.20 -5.09
N SER A 403 -1.29 -9.95 -6.15
CA SER A 403 -0.80 -10.11 -7.54
C SER A 403 0.28 -9.10 -7.92
N ALA A 404 0.15 -7.83 -7.50
CA ALA A 404 1.16 -6.80 -7.74
C ALA A 404 2.44 -7.07 -6.92
N GLU A 405 2.29 -7.43 -5.65
CA GLU A 405 3.40 -7.79 -4.75
C GLU A 405 4.16 -9.03 -5.22
N ARG A 406 3.46 -10.06 -5.72
CA ARG A 406 4.12 -11.19 -6.38
C ARG A 406 4.91 -10.75 -7.59
N GLY A 407 4.39 -9.81 -8.38
CA GLY A 407 5.15 -9.20 -9.48
C GLY A 407 6.48 -8.60 -9.01
N PHE A 408 6.48 -7.83 -7.91
CA PHE A 408 7.71 -7.28 -7.33
C PHE A 408 8.65 -8.35 -6.78
N SER A 409 8.14 -9.41 -6.15
CA SER A 409 8.97 -10.52 -5.66
C SER A 409 9.69 -11.21 -6.81
N VAL A 410 9.01 -11.46 -7.93
CA VAL A 410 9.65 -12.05 -9.12
C VAL A 410 10.66 -11.10 -9.72
N ASN A 411 10.34 -9.80 -9.80
CA ASN A 411 11.30 -8.81 -10.27
C ASN A 411 12.57 -8.82 -9.42
N LYS A 412 12.44 -8.94 -8.11
CA LYS A 412 13.58 -9.02 -7.18
C LYS A 412 14.44 -10.27 -7.37
N GLU A 413 13.86 -11.38 -7.82
CA GLU A 413 14.61 -12.62 -8.11
C GLU A 413 15.47 -12.51 -9.38
N ILE A 414 15.07 -11.66 -10.33
CA ILE A 414 15.78 -11.45 -11.60
C ILE A 414 16.58 -10.14 -11.63
N GLU A 415 16.41 -9.29 -10.62
CA GLU A 415 17.07 -8.00 -10.50
C GLU A 415 18.58 -8.19 -10.32
N VAL A 416 19.36 -7.50 -11.16
CA VAL A 416 20.82 -7.41 -11.08
C VAL A 416 21.23 -5.95 -11.09
N GLU A 417 22.39 -5.64 -10.53
CA GLU A 417 22.90 -4.27 -10.48
C GLU A 417 22.99 -3.66 -11.88
N ASN A 418 22.59 -2.38 -12.00
CA ASN A 418 22.58 -1.62 -13.26
C ASN A 418 21.66 -2.17 -14.37
N LEU A 419 20.62 -2.94 -14.00
CA LEU A 419 19.62 -3.41 -14.97
C LEU A 419 18.71 -2.26 -15.43
N HIS A 420 18.64 -2.04 -16.74
CA HIS A 420 17.69 -1.09 -17.35
C HIS A 420 16.27 -1.68 -17.43
N GLU A 421 15.24 -0.80 -17.39
CA GLU A 421 13.82 -1.17 -17.45
C GLU A 421 13.50 -2.13 -18.61
N TYR A 422 14.01 -1.84 -19.82
CA TYR A 422 13.79 -2.69 -21.00
C TYR A 422 14.28 -4.13 -20.79
N SER A 423 15.44 -4.30 -20.14
CA SER A 423 16.01 -5.62 -19.86
C SER A 423 15.19 -6.37 -18.80
N LEU A 424 14.69 -5.65 -17.78
CA LEU A 424 13.79 -6.21 -16.78
C LEU A 424 12.48 -6.70 -17.42
N VAL A 425 11.88 -5.90 -18.30
CA VAL A 425 10.66 -6.29 -19.04
C VAL A 425 10.91 -7.53 -19.90
N ALA A 426 12.03 -7.58 -20.62
CA ALA A 426 12.38 -8.73 -21.46
C ALA A 426 12.55 -10.02 -20.64
N GLN A 427 13.28 -9.96 -19.52
CA GLN A 427 13.42 -11.10 -18.61
C GLN A 427 12.07 -11.52 -18.02
N ARG A 428 11.22 -10.57 -17.66
CA ARG A 428 9.89 -10.85 -17.12
C ARG A 428 9.02 -11.62 -18.11
N ILE A 429 9.01 -11.22 -19.38
CA ILE A 429 8.32 -11.91 -20.47
C ILE A 429 8.80 -13.36 -20.58
N ILE A 430 10.11 -13.60 -20.48
CA ILE A 430 10.68 -14.95 -20.51
C ILE A 430 10.19 -15.76 -19.30
N CYS A 431 10.30 -15.22 -18.08
CA CYS A 431 9.82 -15.89 -16.87
C CYS A 431 8.33 -16.25 -16.94
N ASP A 432 7.49 -15.33 -17.45
CA ASP A 432 6.05 -15.56 -17.57
C ASP A 432 5.73 -16.61 -18.63
N HIS A 433 6.44 -16.61 -19.77
CA HIS A 433 6.32 -17.67 -20.77
C HIS A 433 6.73 -19.04 -20.22
N LEU A 434 7.87 -19.11 -19.51
CA LEU A 434 8.36 -20.33 -18.87
C LEU A 434 7.33 -20.92 -17.89
N ARG A 435 6.66 -20.08 -17.11
CA ARG A 435 5.58 -20.51 -16.22
C ARG A 435 4.37 -21.01 -17.00
N ALA A 436 3.97 -20.30 -18.06
CA ALA A 436 2.82 -20.67 -18.87
C ALA A 436 2.98 -22.04 -19.55
N VAL A 437 4.20 -22.40 -19.97
CA VAL A 437 4.47 -23.74 -20.55
C VAL A 437 4.78 -24.81 -19.50
N GLY A 438 4.78 -24.47 -18.22
CA GLY A 438 5.04 -25.43 -17.13
C GLY A 438 6.52 -25.78 -16.93
N GLY A 439 7.44 -24.91 -17.36
CA GLY A 439 8.88 -25.04 -17.11
C GLY A 439 9.74 -25.01 -18.36
N VAL A 440 11.05 -24.88 -18.16
CA VAL A 440 12.04 -24.72 -19.25
C VAL A 440 12.08 -25.90 -20.22
N LEU A 441 11.83 -27.12 -19.73
CA LEU A 441 11.86 -28.33 -20.54
C LEU A 441 10.68 -28.43 -21.52
N ASN A 442 9.62 -27.66 -21.27
CA ASN A 442 8.41 -27.66 -22.11
C ASN A 442 8.39 -26.52 -23.12
N VAL A 443 9.45 -25.70 -23.19
CA VAL A 443 9.54 -24.61 -24.17
C VAL A 443 9.81 -25.22 -25.55
N PRO A 444 8.91 -25.07 -26.53
CA PRO A 444 9.13 -25.64 -27.85
C PRO A 444 10.25 -24.88 -28.58
N ILE A 445 11.26 -25.62 -29.06
CA ILE A 445 12.34 -25.07 -29.88
C ILE A 445 11.81 -24.88 -31.32
N THR A 446 11.16 -23.75 -31.56
CA THR A 446 10.62 -23.42 -32.89
C THR A 446 11.69 -22.83 -33.81
N LYS A 447 11.50 -22.94 -35.13
CA LYS A 447 12.36 -22.27 -36.13
C LYS A 447 12.44 -20.75 -35.90
N LYS A 448 11.34 -20.13 -35.44
CA LYS A 448 11.30 -18.71 -35.08
C LYS A 448 12.21 -18.39 -33.90
N LEU A 449 12.22 -19.23 -32.87
CA LEU A 449 13.09 -19.07 -31.71
C LEU A 449 14.58 -19.21 -32.09
N LEU A 450 14.91 -20.21 -32.92
CA LEU A 450 16.27 -20.42 -33.43
C LEU A 450 16.76 -19.22 -34.26
N ALA A 451 15.92 -18.70 -35.16
CA ALA A 451 16.24 -17.51 -35.95
C ALA A 451 16.39 -16.24 -35.08
N ALA A 452 15.55 -16.10 -34.04
CA ALA A 452 15.66 -15.00 -33.09
C ALA A 452 16.97 -15.07 -32.27
N ALA A 453 17.38 -16.27 -31.85
CA ALA A 453 18.64 -16.49 -31.15
C ALA A 453 19.86 -16.22 -32.06
N ALA A 454 19.85 -16.72 -33.30
CA ALA A 454 20.92 -16.50 -34.27
C ALA A 454 21.12 -15.01 -34.61
N SER A 455 20.03 -14.22 -34.64
CA SER A 455 20.07 -12.78 -34.91
C SER A 455 20.28 -11.89 -33.68
N SER A 456 20.39 -12.48 -32.48
CA SER A 456 20.43 -11.73 -31.21
C SER A 456 21.59 -10.75 -31.13
N ARG A 457 22.80 -11.18 -31.52
CA ARG A 457 24.00 -10.34 -31.55
C ARG A 457 23.86 -9.14 -32.48
N GLN A 458 23.37 -9.37 -33.70
CA GLN A 458 23.14 -8.30 -34.67
C GLN A 458 22.12 -7.27 -34.15
N LYS A 459 21.04 -7.73 -33.52
CA LYS A 459 20.04 -6.84 -32.90
C LYS A 459 20.63 -6.04 -31.74
N TYR A 460 21.50 -6.66 -30.93
CA TYR A 460 22.20 -5.98 -29.84
C TYR A 460 23.16 -4.90 -30.35
N GLU A 461 23.97 -5.21 -31.36
CA GLU A 461 24.88 -4.24 -31.97
C GLU A 461 24.13 -3.06 -32.59
N LYS A 462 23.01 -3.33 -33.29
CA LYS A 462 22.12 -2.27 -33.79
C LYS A 462 21.56 -1.41 -32.66
N HIS A 463 21.08 -2.03 -31.57
CA HIS A 463 20.59 -1.28 -30.40
C HIS A 463 21.66 -0.37 -29.80
N LEU A 464 22.91 -0.85 -29.65
CA LEU A 464 24.01 -0.03 -29.14
C LEU A 464 24.30 1.17 -30.05
N GLN A 465 24.23 0.97 -31.37
CA GLN A 465 24.40 2.05 -32.33
C GLN A 465 23.27 3.09 -32.20
N ASP A 466 22.01 2.64 -32.17
CA ASP A 466 20.84 3.51 -31.97
C ASP A 466 20.95 4.32 -30.66
N GLN A 467 21.48 3.72 -29.58
CA GLN A 467 21.70 4.42 -28.31
C GLN A 467 22.80 5.48 -28.39
N ARG A 468 23.88 5.22 -29.14
CA ARG A 468 24.95 6.21 -29.38
C ARG A 468 24.42 7.39 -30.16
N ASP A 469 23.62 7.13 -31.20
CA ASP A 469 23.07 8.18 -32.05
C ASP A 469 22.04 9.02 -31.30
N LYS A 470 21.16 8.39 -30.50
CA LYS A 470 20.25 9.11 -29.59
C LYS A 470 20.99 10.01 -28.59
N LYS A 471 22.10 9.55 -28.01
CA LYS A 471 22.90 10.37 -27.09
C LYS A 471 23.47 11.60 -27.78
N LYS A 472 24.04 11.45 -28.98
CA LYS A 472 24.54 12.57 -29.78
C LYS A 472 23.43 13.60 -30.07
N THR A 473 22.28 13.13 -30.57
CA THR A 473 21.15 14.01 -30.86
C THR A 473 20.62 14.72 -29.60
N HIS A 474 20.56 14.03 -28.46
CA HIS A 474 20.09 14.63 -27.21
C HIS A 474 21.09 15.67 -26.65
N GLU A 475 22.40 15.44 -26.79
CA GLU A 475 23.42 16.43 -26.44
C GLU A 475 23.35 17.68 -27.32
N GLU A 476 23.16 17.50 -28.64
CA GLU A 476 22.95 18.59 -29.59
C GLU A 476 21.67 19.38 -29.25
N GLN A 477 20.56 18.70 -28.98
CA GLN A 477 19.30 19.34 -28.57
C GLN A 477 19.45 20.08 -27.24
N ARG A 478 20.19 19.52 -26.27
CA ARG A 478 20.43 20.17 -24.98
C ARG A 478 21.28 21.43 -25.13
N LYS A 479 22.34 21.38 -25.95
CA LYS A 479 23.18 22.55 -26.28
C LYS A 479 22.35 23.64 -26.96
N ARG A 480 21.51 23.25 -27.93
CA ARG A 480 20.60 24.17 -28.62
C ARG A 480 19.59 24.81 -27.68
N LYS A 481 18.99 24.02 -26.78
CA LYS A 481 18.05 24.53 -25.77
C LYS A 481 18.71 25.54 -24.84
N HIS A 482 19.90 25.23 -24.30
CA HIS A 482 20.65 26.14 -23.45
C HIS A 482 20.96 27.47 -24.17
N ALA A 483 21.36 27.41 -25.44
CA ALA A 483 21.61 28.61 -26.23
C ALA A 483 20.34 29.46 -26.44
N LEU A 484 19.17 28.82 -26.64
CA LEU A 484 17.89 29.51 -26.76
C LEU A 484 17.46 30.16 -25.43
N ASP A 485 17.66 29.47 -24.31
CA ASP A 485 17.35 30.01 -22.98
C ASP A 485 18.21 31.25 -22.67
N GLU A 486 19.52 31.22 -22.97
CA GLU A 486 20.42 32.38 -22.84
C GLU A 486 19.98 33.57 -23.74
N ILE A 487 19.54 33.30 -24.97
CA ILE A 487 19.04 34.33 -25.89
C ILE A 487 17.79 35.00 -25.31
N GLU A 488 16.88 34.23 -24.73
CA GLU A 488 15.65 34.76 -24.15
C GLU A 488 15.93 35.61 -22.89
N GLU A 489 16.87 35.18 -22.03
CA GLU A 489 17.33 36.00 -20.90
C GLU A 489 17.93 37.33 -21.34
N LEU A 490 18.73 37.33 -22.42
CA LEU A 490 19.30 38.54 -22.99
C LEU A 490 18.24 39.46 -23.60
N LYS A 491 17.21 38.92 -24.26
CA LYS A 491 16.07 39.72 -24.77
C LYS A 491 15.28 40.37 -23.65
N GLU A 492 14.98 39.65 -22.57
CA GLU A 492 14.27 40.22 -21.42
C GLU A 492 15.11 41.26 -20.68
N LYS A 493 16.44 41.03 -20.57
CA LYS A 493 17.36 42.04 -20.03
C LYS A 493 17.39 43.30 -20.90
N LYS A 494 17.48 43.16 -22.23
CA LYS A 494 17.41 44.26 -23.21
C LYS A 494 16.11 45.05 -23.05
N LYS A 495 14.97 44.36 -22.98
CA LYS A 495 13.65 44.99 -22.83
C LYS A 495 13.54 45.80 -21.53
N ARG A 496 13.98 45.26 -20.40
CA ARG A 496 14.00 45.98 -19.11
C ARG A 496 14.89 47.21 -19.15
N MET A 497 16.10 47.08 -19.69
CA MET A 497 17.04 48.20 -19.80
C MET A 497 16.50 49.32 -20.70
N LYS A 498 15.79 48.97 -21.79
CA LYS A 498 15.13 49.95 -22.66
C LYS A 498 14.04 50.73 -21.92
N LEU A 499 13.17 50.04 -21.17
CA LEU A 499 12.13 50.67 -20.35
C LEU A 499 12.73 51.60 -19.28
N ASP A 500 13.83 51.19 -18.65
CA ASP A 500 14.55 52.02 -17.68
C ASP A 500 15.11 53.30 -18.31
N VAL A 501 15.71 53.21 -19.51
CA VAL A 501 16.22 54.37 -20.25
C VAL A 501 15.08 55.32 -20.60
N ASP A 502 13.97 54.80 -21.14
CA ASP A 502 12.80 55.61 -21.50
C ASP A 502 12.20 56.32 -20.28
N SER A 503 12.11 55.61 -19.13
CA SER A 503 11.63 56.18 -17.86
C SER A 503 12.54 57.29 -17.32
N LEU A 504 13.87 57.09 -17.40
CA LEU A 504 14.85 58.10 -16.97
C LEU A 504 14.80 59.34 -17.86
N LEU A 505 14.66 59.18 -19.17
CA LEU A 505 14.53 60.29 -20.11
C LEU A 505 13.24 61.07 -19.88
N LYS A 506 12.10 60.38 -19.74
CA LYS A 506 10.81 61.03 -19.43
C LYS A 506 10.86 61.80 -18.11
N SER A 507 11.45 61.22 -17.07
CA SER A 507 11.63 61.89 -15.78
C SER A 507 12.55 63.10 -15.88
N ALA A 508 13.58 63.04 -16.74
CA ALA A 508 14.46 64.17 -17.00
C ALA A 508 13.74 65.28 -17.78
N ASP A 509 12.92 64.95 -18.77
CA ASP A 509 12.10 65.89 -19.52
C ASP A 509 11.09 66.60 -18.59
N ASP A 510 10.38 65.87 -17.75
CA ASP A 510 9.45 66.42 -16.76
C ASP A 510 10.14 67.41 -15.79
N LEU A 511 11.35 67.08 -15.34
CA LEU A 511 12.15 67.97 -14.51
C LEU A 511 12.65 69.21 -15.26
N SER A 512 12.91 69.07 -16.57
CA SER A 512 13.31 70.20 -17.43
C SER A 512 12.14 71.18 -17.61
N PHE A 513 10.95 70.67 -17.91
CA PHE A 513 9.73 71.49 -18.00
C PHE A 513 9.40 72.18 -16.67
N LYS A 514 9.56 71.48 -15.53
CA LYS A 514 9.39 72.09 -14.20
C LYS A 514 10.42 73.19 -13.93
N ALA A 515 11.66 73.02 -14.38
CA ALA A 515 12.69 74.05 -14.24
C ALA A 515 12.33 75.31 -15.03
N GLU A 516 11.86 75.17 -16.28
CA GLU A 516 11.38 76.29 -17.10
C GLU A 516 10.20 77.02 -16.47
N ALA A 517 9.21 76.28 -15.94
CA ALA A 517 8.01 76.88 -15.35
C ALA A 517 8.26 77.61 -14.01
N THR A 518 9.30 77.23 -13.26
CA THR A 518 9.54 77.73 -11.89
C THR A 518 10.79 78.59 -11.75
N GLY A 519 11.66 78.63 -12.76
CA GLY A 519 12.95 79.33 -12.73
C GLY A 519 13.99 78.73 -11.77
N GLN A 520 13.72 77.57 -11.16
CA GLN A 520 14.63 76.96 -10.19
C GLN A 520 15.70 76.10 -10.85
N LEU A 521 16.96 76.56 -10.79
CA LEU A 521 18.12 75.89 -11.38
C LEU A 521 18.41 74.50 -10.79
N THR A 522 17.92 74.21 -9.58
CA THR A 522 18.09 72.90 -8.92
C THR A 522 17.43 71.76 -9.70
N PHE A 523 16.32 72.02 -10.42
CA PHE A 523 15.67 71.02 -11.26
C PHE A 523 16.47 70.72 -12.53
N VAL A 524 17.20 71.69 -13.07
CA VAL A 524 18.12 71.49 -14.20
C VAL A 524 19.26 70.55 -13.81
N THR A 525 19.85 70.73 -12.63
CA THR A 525 20.90 69.84 -12.12
C THR A 525 20.40 68.41 -11.96
N LYS A 526 19.17 68.21 -11.46
CA LYS A 526 18.55 66.89 -11.33
C LYS A 526 18.22 66.27 -12.68
N SER A 527 17.69 67.04 -13.63
CA SER A 527 17.46 66.59 -15.01
C SER A 527 18.75 66.11 -15.68
N ASN A 528 19.83 66.89 -15.58
CA ASN A 528 21.12 66.53 -16.15
C ASN A 528 21.72 65.26 -15.52
N ALA A 529 21.53 65.05 -14.22
CA ALA A 529 21.94 63.81 -13.55
C ALA A 529 21.18 62.58 -14.10
N LEU A 530 19.86 62.70 -14.32
CA LEU A 530 19.07 61.62 -14.92
C LEU A 530 19.45 61.37 -16.39
N ARG A 531 19.73 62.42 -17.18
CA ARG A 531 20.23 62.27 -18.56
C ARG A 531 21.60 61.58 -18.60
N LYS A 532 22.49 61.89 -17.65
CA LYS A 532 23.79 61.20 -17.53
C LYS A 532 23.59 59.71 -17.20
N ALA A 533 22.73 59.39 -16.24
CA ALA A 533 22.39 58.01 -15.89
C ALA A 533 21.73 57.26 -17.06
N ALA A 534 20.86 57.92 -17.83
CA ALA A 534 20.26 57.36 -19.04
C ALA A 534 21.35 57.03 -20.08
N LYS A 535 22.29 57.94 -20.33
CA LYS A 535 23.40 57.73 -21.27
C LYS A 535 24.29 56.55 -20.88
N GLU A 536 24.61 56.42 -19.59
CA GLU A 536 25.37 55.27 -19.06
C GLU A 536 24.60 53.95 -19.26
N LYS A 537 23.29 53.93 -18.99
CA LYS A 537 22.44 52.75 -19.26
C LYS A 537 22.30 52.45 -20.75
N THR A 538 22.28 53.44 -21.64
CA THR A 538 22.27 53.24 -23.10
C THR A 538 23.54 52.54 -23.57
N LEU A 539 24.70 52.87 -23.00
CA LEU A 539 25.95 52.17 -23.32
C LEU A 539 25.91 50.70 -22.88
N GLN A 540 25.40 50.43 -21.68
CA GLN A 540 25.21 49.05 -21.19
C GLN A 540 24.18 48.28 -22.03
N LEU A 541 23.14 48.97 -22.54
CA LEU A 541 22.16 48.38 -23.45
C LEU A 541 22.85 47.94 -24.76
N GLN A 542 23.74 48.76 -25.31
CA GLN A 542 24.51 48.41 -26.52
C GLN A 542 25.35 47.15 -26.30
N GLU A 543 26.04 47.02 -25.17
CA GLU A 543 26.80 45.81 -24.84
C GLU A 543 25.92 44.54 -24.76
N VAL A 544 24.69 44.68 -24.27
CA VAL A 544 23.72 43.57 -24.22
C VAL A 544 23.21 43.25 -25.63
N GLU A 545 23.00 44.25 -26.49
CA GLU A 545 22.62 44.06 -27.89
C GLU A 545 23.71 43.35 -28.69
N ASP A 546 24.97 43.74 -28.52
CA ASP A 546 26.11 43.13 -29.21
C ASP A 546 26.28 41.66 -28.79
N LYS A 547 26.13 41.37 -27.48
CA LYS A 547 26.12 39.99 -26.96
C LYS A 547 24.96 39.16 -27.51
N LEU A 548 23.76 39.74 -27.60
CA LEU A 548 22.58 39.07 -28.15
C LEU A 548 22.77 38.77 -29.64
N ASN A 549 23.29 39.72 -30.41
CA ASN A 549 23.54 39.56 -31.84
C ASN A 549 24.60 38.48 -32.10
N GLY A 550 25.71 38.48 -31.34
CA GLY A 550 26.73 37.44 -31.46
C GLY A 550 26.20 36.04 -31.15
N LYS A 551 25.30 35.91 -30.17
CA LYS A 551 24.64 34.62 -29.84
C LYS A 551 23.64 34.19 -30.92
N LEU A 552 22.91 35.13 -31.53
CA LEU A 552 21.99 34.87 -32.64
C LEU A 552 22.72 34.43 -33.91
N GLU A 553 23.88 35.01 -34.22
CA GLU A 553 24.70 34.59 -35.35
C GLU A 553 25.32 33.20 -35.14
N ALA A 554 25.83 32.92 -33.94
CA ALA A 554 26.34 31.60 -33.59
C ALA A 554 25.26 30.50 -33.71
N LEU A 555 23.99 30.83 -33.48
CA LEU A 555 22.86 29.89 -33.62
C LEU A 555 22.40 29.70 -35.07
N LYS A 556 22.74 30.62 -35.98
CA LYS A 556 22.47 30.51 -37.43
C LYS A 556 23.56 29.73 -38.18
N GLY A 557 24.76 29.64 -37.60
CA GLY A 557 25.90 28.89 -38.15
C GLY A 557 26.03 27.45 -37.66
N CYS A 558 25.15 27.00 -36.76
CA CYS A 558 24.96 25.61 -36.33
C CYS A 558 23.71 25.04 -36.99
#